data_AF-W6QFT9-F1
#
_entry.id   AF-W6QFT9-F1
#
_cell.length_a   1.000
_cell.length_b   1.000
_cell.length_c   1.000
_cell.angle_alpha   90.00
_cell.angle_beta   90.00
_cell.angle_gamma   90.00
#
_symmetry.space_group_name_H-M   'P 1'
#
loop_
_entity.id
_entity.type
_entity.pdbx_description
1 polymer ?
#
loop_
_entity_poly.entity_id
_entity_poly.type
_entity_poly.pdbx_seq_one_letter_code
_entity_poly.pdbx_strand_id
1 'polypeptide(L)'
;MSLLTENSDSDYSSHCVSCAATICPEAPWMARYRVLYRTRSGIQLSGVNKTKFDWVVEEAFGDPNKLESWYFMHIEKPHKAFLVHESCWSLLVQQFEGEDIDLNRLFEVCKEIPPPGRRDYWNNCGDLGLRHHFRPAKRPIIKGLQDAARQFPKMPKRRKHSGSKSRVVHDSDCFSILPLEIRVQIATYLRTADFLRLRQSSRAMAVVFGIESFWKSRFSQNGDRGFLNCLAENPRKRESKNWRLIYRCTARIDRCDEHLWATRRRWRNNRWLIERCSMIRTSDEHIVSNQGLLNELCWKEVSTEFRCDRDSRPENRHGGKENECRICWAEHKLFSQVVLLESSINGLAVSIQREGAETYITGFDLLNADPERPNVLLGYRLPGGSVTLNFYGEQLIGFTVIEGQGGIHAIRPIFNENTIPTSWIGIPEGFGICKPTELVLERNIKAISGKFDVSHSYPGKMCSIR
;
A
#
# COMPACT_ATOMS: atom_id res chain seq x y z
N MET A 1 48.62 15.53 13.16
CA MET A 1 47.90 15.47 14.45
C MET A 1 47.03 16.72 14.56
N SER A 2 45.96 16.96 13.77
CA SER A 2 44.82 16.15 13.33
C SER A 2 43.98 15.57 14.47
N LEU A 3 43.11 16.40 15.04
CA LEU A 3 41.83 15.98 15.59
C LEU A 3 40.76 16.93 15.04
N LEU A 4 39.90 16.36 14.20
CA LEU A 4 38.79 16.99 13.52
C LEU A 4 37.65 17.20 14.52
N THR A 5 37.16 18.44 14.56
CA THR A 5 35.86 18.80 15.14
C THR A 5 34.75 18.30 14.21
N GLU A 6 34.09 17.21 14.60
CA GLU A 6 32.89 16.70 13.92
C GLU A 6 31.65 17.48 14.36
N ASN A 7 31.08 18.25 13.43
CA ASN A 7 29.79 18.92 13.58
C ASN A 7 28.64 17.90 13.69
N SER A 8 27.81 18.12 14.70
CA SER A 8 26.66 17.33 15.11
C SER A 8 25.36 17.82 14.47
N ASP A 9 24.72 17.00 13.63
CA ASP A 9 23.31 17.18 13.25
C ASP A 9 22.53 15.92 13.60
N SER A 10 21.61 16.03 14.55
CA SER A 10 20.70 14.96 15.01
C SER A 10 19.33 15.11 14.36
N ASP A 11 18.97 14.16 13.50
CA ASP A 11 17.74 14.18 12.69
C ASP A 11 16.61 13.45 13.43
N TYR A 12 15.83 14.17 14.25
CA TYR A 12 14.67 13.63 14.96
C TYR A 12 13.37 13.99 14.21
N SER A 13 12.63 12.99 13.71
CA SER A 13 11.24 13.22 13.30
C SER A 13 10.38 13.37 14.55
N SER A 14 9.88 14.58 14.80
CA SER A 14 8.90 14.86 15.86
C SER A 14 7.48 14.39 15.51
N HIS A 15 7.31 13.66 14.39
CA HIS A 15 6.00 13.27 13.86
C HIS A 15 5.76 11.78 14.01
N CYS A 16 4.51 11.42 14.27
CA CYS A 16 4.08 10.04 14.28
C CYS A 16 4.07 9.45 12.87
N VAL A 17 4.77 8.33 12.66
CA VAL A 17 4.83 7.63 11.37
C VAL A 17 3.48 7.14 10.84
N SER A 18 2.52 6.88 11.74
CA SER A 18 1.18 6.38 11.39
C SER A 18 0.24 7.52 10.97
N CYS A 19 0.11 8.58 11.78
CA CYS A 19 -0.87 9.64 11.53
C CYS A 19 -0.26 10.96 11.02
N ALA A 20 1.07 11.05 10.92
CA ALA A 20 1.82 12.25 10.56
C ALA A 20 1.65 13.45 11.50
N ALA A 21 0.95 13.29 12.62
CA ALA A 21 0.76 14.37 13.59
C ALA A 21 1.99 14.46 14.51
N THR A 22 2.31 15.68 14.94
CA THR A 22 3.41 15.94 15.86
C THR A 22 3.18 15.26 17.21
N ILE A 23 4.25 14.78 17.81
CA ILE A 23 4.30 14.33 19.20
C ILE A 23 4.40 15.58 20.08
N CYS A 24 3.30 15.98 20.73
CA CYS A 24 3.24 17.21 21.51
C CYS A 24 2.43 17.06 22.80
N PRO A 25 2.71 17.87 23.84
CA PRO A 25 2.03 17.79 25.13
C PRO A 25 0.62 18.41 25.14
N GLU A 26 0.24 19.17 24.10
CA GLU A 26 -1.00 19.94 24.03
C GLU A 26 -2.28 19.10 24.21
N ALA A 27 -2.24 17.81 23.85
CA ALA A 27 -3.32 16.88 24.12
C ALA A 27 -2.81 15.58 24.76
N PRO A 28 -3.54 15.01 25.75
CA PRO A 28 -3.11 13.79 26.43
C PRO A 28 -2.81 12.60 25.53
N TRP A 29 -3.48 12.51 24.36
CA TRP A 29 -3.25 11.43 23.39
C TRP A 29 -2.03 11.69 22.49
N MET A 30 -1.69 12.96 22.23
CA MET A 30 -0.51 13.34 21.43
C MET A 30 0.79 13.25 22.24
N ALA A 31 0.68 13.39 23.56
CA ALA A 31 1.80 13.30 24.47
C ALA A 31 2.32 11.86 24.65
N ARG A 32 1.48 10.84 24.41
CA ARG A 32 1.83 9.43 24.65
C ARG A 32 2.30 8.76 23.38
N TYR A 33 3.52 8.23 23.38
CA TYR A 33 4.14 7.65 22.19
C TYR A 33 5.08 6.49 22.52
N ARG A 34 5.38 5.67 21.51
CA ARG A 34 6.45 4.66 21.51
C ARG A 34 7.49 5.04 20.48
N VAL A 35 8.67 4.45 20.62
CA VAL A 35 9.82 4.67 19.76
C VAL A 35 10.23 3.32 19.19
N LEU A 36 10.34 3.23 17.86
CA LEU A 36 10.95 2.13 17.14
C LEU A 36 12.38 2.53 16.79
N TYR A 37 13.37 1.82 17.32
CA TYR A 37 14.77 2.22 17.24
C TYR A 37 15.70 1.02 17.09
N ARG A 38 16.89 1.28 16.53
CA ARG A 38 17.94 0.28 16.35
C ARG A 38 18.89 0.25 17.54
N THR A 39 19.20 -0.95 18.02
CA THR A 39 20.24 -1.23 19.01
C THR A 39 21.29 -2.17 18.44
N ARG A 40 22.39 -2.40 19.18
CA ARG A 40 23.41 -3.40 18.82
C ARG A 40 22.83 -4.83 18.77
N SER A 41 21.78 -5.13 19.54
CA SER A 41 21.12 -6.44 19.57
C SER A 41 19.95 -6.57 18.59
N GLY A 42 19.68 -5.56 17.76
CA GLY A 42 18.59 -5.56 16.78
C GLY A 42 17.62 -4.39 16.96
N ILE A 43 16.50 -4.42 16.23
CA ILE A 43 15.44 -3.41 16.35
C ILE A 43 14.59 -3.68 17.60
N GLN A 44 14.29 -2.62 18.35
CA GLN A 44 13.47 -2.67 19.56
C GLN A 44 12.34 -1.63 19.52
N LEU A 45 11.26 -1.92 20.24
CA LEU A 45 10.16 -1.01 20.50
C LEU A 45 10.18 -0.62 21.97
N SER A 46 10.13 0.69 22.26
CA SER A 46 10.09 1.16 23.64
C SER A 46 8.73 0.94 24.31
N GLY A 47 8.73 1.05 25.65
CA GLY A 47 7.49 1.22 26.41
C GLY A 47 6.74 2.51 26.04
N VAL A 48 5.61 2.76 26.71
CA VAL A 48 4.85 4.00 26.49
C VAL A 48 5.54 5.17 27.19
N ASN A 49 6.02 6.11 26.38
CA ASN A 49 6.60 7.36 26.84
C ASN A 49 5.55 8.46 26.88
N LYS A 50 5.81 9.50 27.67
CA LYS A 50 4.99 10.71 27.72
C LYS A 50 5.89 11.92 27.54
N THR A 51 5.60 12.79 26.58
CA THR A 51 6.29 14.07 26.44
C THR A 51 6.08 14.88 27.72
N LYS A 52 7.14 15.18 28.46
CA LYS A 52 7.09 16.22 29.49
C LYS A 52 7.35 17.57 28.80
N PHE A 53 6.61 18.60 29.19
CA PHE A 53 6.86 19.99 28.76
C PHE A 53 8.29 20.36 29.20
N ASP A 54 9.21 20.55 28.26
CA ASP A 54 10.40 21.39 28.41
C ASP A 54 10.91 21.74 27.01
N TRP A 55 10.19 22.66 26.36
CA TRP A 55 10.79 23.54 25.35
C TRP A 55 11.15 24.87 26.01
N VAL A 56 11.71 24.83 27.22
CA VAL A 56 12.41 26.01 27.70
C VAL A 56 13.67 26.07 26.85
N VAL A 57 13.67 26.99 25.88
CA VAL A 57 14.90 27.62 25.43
C VAL A 57 15.42 28.38 26.65
N GLU A 58 16.01 27.65 27.60
CA GLU A 58 16.77 28.26 28.66
C GLU A 58 18.15 28.41 28.04
N GLU A 59 18.42 29.64 27.60
CA GLU A 59 19.75 30.09 27.24
C GLU A 59 20.75 29.54 28.26
N ALA A 60 21.67 28.76 27.75
CA ALA A 60 22.60 27.96 28.52
C ALA A 60 23.45 28.81 29.46
N PHE A 61 23.08 28.95 30.72
CA PHE A 61 24.01 29.22 31.82
C PHE A 61 23.44 28.72 33.16
N GLY A 62 23.85 27.52 33.58
CA GLY A 62 23.82 27.19 35.01
C GLY A 62 23.47 25.75 35.37
N ASP A 63 24.45 25.08 35.99
CA ASP A 63 24.38 23.83 36.77
C ASP A 63 24.22 22.50 35.99
N PRO A 64 25.35 21.83 35.67
CA PRO A 64 25.38 20.52 35.02
C PRO A 64 24.77 19.36 35.84
N ASN A 65 24.39 19.57 37.10
CA ASN A 65 24.08 18.47 38.02
C ASN A 65 22.58 18.31 38.36
N LYS A 66 21.66 18.93 37.62
CA LYS A 66 20.22 18.86 37.94
C LYS A 66 19.23 18.68 36.77
N LEU A 67 19.57 17.91 35.74
CA LEU A 67 18.55 17.37 34.81
C LEU A 67 18.74 15.86 34.54
N GLU A 68 17.88 15.05 35.16
CA GLU A 68 17.76 13.62 34.92
C GLU A 68 17.01 13.29 33.62
N SER A 69 17.49 12.27 32.91
CA SER A 69 16.79 11.47 31.88
C SER A 69 16.45 12.30 30.63
N TRP A 70 17.16 12.23 29.50
CA TRP A 70 17.12 11.17 28.48
C TRP A 70 18.32 11.29 27.50
N TYR A 71 19.30 12.15 27.79
CA TYR A 71 20.34 12.53 26.84
C TYR A 71 21.54 11.58 26.77
N PHE A 72 21.64 10.60 27.67
CA PHE A 72 22.74 9.63 27.66
C PHE A 72 22.33 8.27 27.13
N MET A 73 21.89 8.23 25.86
CA MET A 73 22.21 7.08 25.00
C MET A 73 23.70 7.19 24.58
N HIS A 74 24.61 7.08 25.54
CA HIS A 74 26.03 6.92 25.28
C HIS A 74 26.35 5.46 24.96
N ILE A 75 25.92 5.02 23.78
CA ILE A 75 26.64 4.05 22.96
C ILE A 75 26.25 4.41 21.52
N GLU A 76 27.12 5.14 20.81
CA GLU A 76 27.07 5.40 19.35
C GLU A 76 25.67 5.69 18.78
N LYS A 77 25.29 6.98 18.73
CA LYS A 77 24.10 7.56 18.05
C LYS A 77 23.32 6.53 17.19
N PRO A 78 22.18 5.98 17.65
CA PRO A 78 21.46 5.01 16.84
C PRO A 78 21.01 5.68 15.54
N HIS A 79 21.43 5.12 14.40
CA HIS A 79 20.98 5.57 13.09
C HIS A 79 19.46 5.40 12.98
N LYS A 80 18.72 6.52 13.07
CA LYS A 80 17.26 6.68 12.87
C LYS A 80 16.38 6.01 13.94
N ALA A 81 15.43 6.78 14.48
CA ALA A 81 14.35 6.29 15.34
C ALA A 81 13.01 6.83 14.82
N PHE A 82 11.94 6.06 14.96
CA PHE A 82 10.61 6.42 14.49
C PHE A 82 9.62 6.53 15.64
N LEU A 83 8.88 7.63 15.68
CA LEU A 83 7.89 7.87 16.72
C LEU A 83 6.51 7.39 16.27
N VAL A 84 5.76 6.80 17.19
CA VAL A 84 4.36 6.43 16.96
C VAL A 84 3.53 6.77 18.19
N HIS A 85 2.41 7.50 18.05
CA HIS A 85 1.51 7.71 19.19
C HIS A 85 1.01 6.37 19.72
N GLU A 86 0.79 6.26 21.03
CA GLU A 86 0.35 5.00 21.65
C GLU A 86 -0.99 4.51 21.07
N SER A 87 -1.90 5.46 20.82
CA SER A 87 -3.18 5.17 20.18
C SER A 87 -3.03 4.76 18.71
N CYS A 88 -2.05 5.32 18.00
CA CYS A 88 -1.76 4.96 16.62
C CYS A 88 -1.09 3.57 16.53
N TRP A 89 -0.20 3.24 17.47
CA TRP A 89 0.40 1.91 17.59
C TRP A 89 -0.66 0.84 17.82
N SER A 90 -1.57 1.06 18.78
CA SER A 90 -2.66 0.13 19.08
C SER A 90 -3.52 -0.16 17.83
N LEU A 91 -3.79 0.86 17.03
CA LEU A 91 -4.57 0.74 15.79
C LEU A 91 -3.78 0.12 14.64
N LEU A 92 -2.46 0.30 14.61
CA LEU A 92 -1.58 -0.40 13.67
C LEU A 92 -1.56 -1.89 13.97
N VAL A 93 -1.36 -2.29 15.23
CA VAL A 93 -1.35 -3.69 15.66
C VAL A 93 -2.68 -4.39 15.36
N GLN A 94 -3.81 -3.71 15.56
CA GLN A 94 -5.13 -4.26 15.21
C GLN A 94 -5.29 -4.63 13.72
N GLN A 95 -4.52 -4.01 12.83
CA GLN A 95 -4.58 -4.35 11.40
C GLN A 95 -3.70 -5.56 11.03
N PHE A 96 -2.77 -5.99 11.89
CA PHE A 96 -2.02 -7.24 11.72
C PHE A 96 -2.81 -8.48 12.18
N GLU A 97 -4.08 -8.33 12.58
CA GLU A 97 -5.00 -9.43 12.93
C GLU A 97 -4.48 -10.44 13.97
N GLY A 98 -3.50 -10.03 14.80
CA GLY A 98 -2.89 -10.88 15.83
C GLY A 98 -1.61 -11.60 15.38
N GLU A 99 -1.13 -11.35 14.17
CA GLU A 99 0.20 -11.77 13.73
C GLU A 99 1.30 -10.97 14.46
N ASP A 100 2.44 -11.64 14.71
CA ASP A 100 3.61 -11.00 15.29
C ASP A 100 4.19 -9.98 14.30
N ILE A 101 4.39 -8.75 14.77
CA ILE A 101 4.97 -7.68 13.96
C ILE A 101 6.49 -7.88 13.94
N ASP A 102 7.06 -8.22 12.78
CA ASP A 102 8.51 -8.16 12.59
C ASP A 102 8.99 -6.70 12.66
N LEU A 103 9.55 -6.34 13.81
CA LEU A 103 10.06 -5.00 14.07
C LEU A 103 11.22 -4.63 13.15
N ASN A 104 12.04 -5.61 12.69
CA ASN A 104 13.11 -5.33 11.74
C ASN A 104 12.52 -4.89 10.41
N ARG A 105 11.54 -5.65 9.91
CA ARG A 105 10.86 -5.30 8.67
C ARG A 105 10.13 -3.97 8.78
N LEU A 106 9.41 -3.74 9.89
CA LEU A 106 8.70 -2.48 10.11
C LEU A 106 9.65 -1.28 10.15
N PHE A 107 10.82 -1.42 10.79
CA PHE A 107 11.82 -0.35 10.85
C PHE A 107 12.41 -0.02 9.47
N GLU A 108 12.68 -1.01 8.64
CA GLU A 108 13.10 -0.78 7.26
C GLU A 108 12.00 -0.08 6.44
N VAL A 109 10.74 -0.51 6.58
CA VAL A 109 9.60 0.14 5.91
C VAL A 109 9.41 1.59 6.38
N CYS A 110 9.63 1.87 7.67
CA CYS A 110 9.49 3.22 8.22
C CYS A 110 10.49 4.22 7.63
N LYS A 111 11.68 3.77 7.21
CA LYS A 111 12.67 4.62 6.52
C LYS A 111 12.18 5.12 5.17
N GLU A 112 11.20 4.43 4.59
CA GLU A 112 10.67 4.72 3.25
C GLU A 112 9.27 5.31 3.29
N ILE A 113 8.77 5.69 4.47
CA ILE A 113 7.50 6.41 4.55
C ILE A 113 7.67 7.68 3.72
N PRO A 114 6.89 7.84 2.63
CA PRO A 114 6.93 9.07 1.87
C PRO A 114 6.61 10.22 2.82
N PRO A 115 7.26 11.38 2.67
CA PRO A 115 7.08 12.49 3.59
C PRO A 115 5.59 12.81 3.52
N PRO A 116 4.93 13.06 4.65
CA PRO A 116 3.49 12.91 4.79
C PRO A 116 2.69 13.59 3.66
N GLY A 117 2.45 12.86 2.57
CA GLY A 117 1.92 13.37 1.31
C GLY A 117 2.68 14.59 0.76
N ARG A 118 3.38 14.43 -0.37
CA ARG A 118 3.68 15.56 -1.27
C ARG A 118 2.46 16.48 -1.37
N ARG A 119 2.70 17.78 -1.13
CA ARG A 119 2.11 19.04 -1.66
C ARG A 119 0.64 19.16 -2.08
N ASP A 120 -0.17 18.12 -2.19
CA ASP A 120 -1.51 18.27 -2.73
C ASP A 120 -2.44 19.08 -1.82
N TYR A 121 -2.14 19.22 -0.51
CA TYR A 121 -3.11 19.81 0.43
C TYR A 121 -2.55 20.59 1.63
N TRP A 122 -1.25 20.85 1.73
CA TRP A 122 -0.73 21.71 2.81
C TRP A 122 -1.22 23.16 2.71
N ASN A 123 -1.65 23.61 1.53
CA ASN A 123 -2.01 25.01 1.30
C ASN A 123 -3.48 25.36 1.60
N ASN A 124 -4.38 24.40 1.85
CA ASN A 124 -5.82 24.71 1.97
C ASN A 124 -6.48 24.34 3.31
N CYS A 125 -5.82 23.56 4.17
CA CYS A 125 -6.24 23.42 5.57
C CYS A 125 -5.05 23.87 6.42
N GLY A 126 -5.14 25.06 7.01
CA GLY A 126 -4.06 25.63 7.78
C GLY A 126 -3.48 24.64 8.80
N ASP A 127 -2.16 24.70 8.95
CA ASP A 127 -1.32 23.86 9.82
C ASP A 127 -1.77 23.83 11.31
N LEU A 128 -2.66 24.75 11.70
CA LEU A 128 -3.28 24.87 13.01
C LEU A 128 -4.51 23.95 13.22
N GLY A 129 -5.23 23.55 12.17
CA GLY A 129 -6.51 22.82 12.30
C GLY A 129 -6.36 21.34 12.71
N LEU A 130 -5.34 20.67 12.19
CA LEU A 130 -5.09 19.24 12.47
C LEU A 130 -4.67 18.98 13.94
N ARG A 131 -4.10 19.99 14.61
CA ARG A 131 -3.56 19.87 15.98
C ARG A 131 -4.66 19.67 17.04
N HIS A 132 -5.86 20.21 16.84
CA HIS A 132 -6.87 20.25 17.92
C HIS A 132 -8.10 19.35 17.71
N HIS A 133 -8.40 18.92 16.47
CA HIS A 133 -9.66 18.24 16.17
C HIS A 133 -9.55 16.74 15.88
N PHE A 134 -8.36 16.25 15.50
CA PHE A 134 -8.14 14.82 15.33
C PHE A 134 -7.92 14.14 16.69
N ARG A 135 -8.63 13.03 16.92
CA ARG A 135 -8.40 12.15 18.08
C ARG A 135 -8.46 10.71 17.57
N PRO A 136 -7.35 9.96 17.55
CA PRO A 136 -7.29 8.64 16.95
C PRO A 136 -8.33 7.65 17.44
N ALA A 137 -8.64 7.71 18.74
CA ALA A 137 -9.60 6.84 19.41
C ALA A 137 -11.04 7.38 19.41
N LYS A 138 -11.27 8.64 19.00
CA LYS A 138 -12.62 9.21 18.93
C LYS A 138 -13.35 8.59 17.76
N ARG A 139 -14.57 8.13 17.99
CA ARG A 139 -15.42 7.60 16.92
C ARG A 139 -15.88 8.73 16.00
N PRO A 140 -15.79 8.56 14.67
CA PRO A 140 -16.30 9.54 13.74
C PRO A 140 -17.82 9.62 13.81
N ILE A 141 -18.36 10.83 13.66
CA ILE A 141 -19.80 11.07 13.60
C ILE A 141 -20.17 11.26 12.13
N ILE A 142 -20.94 10.33 11.57
CA ILE A 142 -21.44 10.47 10.19
C ILE A 142 -22.67 11.38 10.22
N LYS A 143 -22.50 12.64 9.80
CA LYS A 143 -23.60 13.60 9.63
C LYS A 143 -24.42 13.28 8.37
N GLY A 144 -25.67 13.78 8.31
CA GLY A 144 -26.52 13.70 7.11
C GLY A 144 -27.11 12.32 6.79
N LEU A 145 -26.97 11.33 7.69
CA LEU A 145 -27.56 10.00 7.52
C LEU A 145 -29.08 10.04 7.36
N GLN A 146 -29.76 10.91 8.11
CA GLN A 146 -31.22 11.06 8.05
C GLN A 146 -31.68 11.68 6.73
N ASP A 147 -31.00 12.74 6.27
CA ASP A 147 -31.33 13.38 4.98
C ASP A 147 -31.03 12.47 3.79
N ALA A 148 -29.90 11.77 3.85
CA ALA A 148 -29.56 10.76 2.84
C ALA A 148 -30.57 9.60 2.82
N ALA A 149 -31.09 9.18 3.98
CA ALA A 149 -32.13 8.16 4.07
C ALA A 149 -33.41 8.59 3.35
N ARG A 150 -33.79 9.88 3.46
CA ARG A 150 -34.98 10.45 2.79
C ARG A 150 -34.83 10.44 1.26
N GLN A 151 -33.63 10.69 0.76
CA GLN A 151 -33.32 10.69 -0.68
C GLN A 151 -32.96 9.31 -1.24
N PHE A 152 -32.85 8.29 -0.38
CA PHE A 152 -32.40 6.97 -0.79
C PHE A 152 -33.53 6.23 -1.53
N PRO A 153 -33.30 5.78 -2.78
CA PRO A 153 -34.32 5.02 -3.51
C PRO A 153 -34.71 3.77 -2.71
N LYS A 154 -35.99 3.67 -2.36
CA LYS A 154 -36.54 2.43 -1.81
C LYS A 154 -36.38 1.36 -2.89
N MET A 155 -35.76 0.24 -2.55
CA MET A 155 -35.70 -0.89 -3.48
C MET A 155 -37.14 -1.22 -3.88
N PRO A 156 -37.43 -1.40 -5.18
CA PRO A 156 -38.73 -1.91 -5.58
C PRO A 156 -38.96 -3.21 -4.83
N LYS A 157 -40.08 -3.31 -4.11
CA LYS A 157 -40.47 -4.56 -3.43
C LYS A 157 -40.38 -5.67 -4.47
N ARG A 158 -39.72 -6.79 -4.14
CA ARG A 158 -39.69 -7.99 -4.99
C ARG A 158 -41.12 -8.23 -5.47
N ARG A 159 -41.40 -7.97 -6.75
CA ARG A 159 -42.65 -8.44 -7.35
C ARG A 159 -42.60 -9.95 -7.15
N LYS A 160 -43.59 -10.51 -6.44
CA LYS A 160 -43.82 -11.95 -6.45
C LYS A 160 -44.04 -12.28 -7.91
N HIS A 161 -43.03 -12.78 -8.60
CA HIS A 161 -43.21 -13.31 -9.93
C HIS A 161 -44.08 -14.55 -9.75
N SER A 162 -45.39 -14.38 -9.96
CA SER A 162 -46.30 -15.48 -10.25
C SER A 162 -45.67 -16.29 -11.37
N GLY A 163 -45.56 -17.60 -11.13
CA GLY A 163 -44.83 -18.54 -11.98
C GLY A 163 -45.15 -18.36 -13.46
N SER A 164 -44.22 -17.74 -14.18
CA SER A 164 -44.12 -17.93 -15.62
C SER A 164 -43.09 -19.02 -15.82
N LYS A 165 -43.54 -20.17 -16.33
CA LYS A 165 -42.68 -21.27 -16.77
C LYS A 165 -41.83 -20.76 -17.93
N SER A 166 -40.71 -20.14 -17.63
CA SER A 166 -39.72 -19.75 -18.64
C SER A 166 -38.98 -21.00 -19.07
N ARG A 167 -38.99 -21.26 -20.38
CA ARG A 167 -38.11 -22.21 -21.07
C ARG A 167 -36.70 -22.14 -20.49
N VAL A 168 -36.06 -23.30 -20.34
CA VAL A 168 -34.63 -23.45 -20.05
C VAL A 168 -33.86 -22.81 -21.21
N VAL A 169 -33.65 -21.51 -21.11
CA VAL A 169 -32.54 -20.84 -21.78
C VAL A 169 -31.35 -21.17 -20.90
N HIS A 170 -30.33 -21.84 -21.45
CA HIS A 170 -29.04 -21.94 -20.77
C HIS A 170 -28.60 -20.50 -20.47
N ASP A 171 -28.71 -20.09 -19.22
CA ASP A 171 -28.19 -18.80 -18.76
C ASP A 171 -26.68 -18.89 -18.93
N SER A 172 -26.13 -18.13 -19.87
CA SER A 172 -24.68 -18.07 -20.11
C SER A 172 -23.92 -17.47 -18.92
N ASP A 173 -24.64 -16.96 -17.92
CA ASP A 173 -24.12 -16.48 -16.66
C ASP A 173 -23.62 -17.65 -15.79
N CYS A 174 -22.31 -17.90 -15.82
CA CYS A 174 -21.68 -18.96 -15.03
C CYS A 174 -21.89 -18.81 -13.51
N PHE A 175 -22.16 -17.59 -13.02
CA PHE A 175 -22.46 -17.34 -11.61
C PHE A 175 -23.86 -17.81 -11.20
N SER A 176 -24.75 -18.10 -12.15
CA SER A 176 -26.10 -18.62 -11.87
C SER A 176 -26.08 -20.00 -11.22
N ILE A 177 -25.02 -20.78 -11.49
CA ILE A 177 -24.80 -22.14 -10.94
C ILE A 177 -24.39 -22.07 -9.45
N LEU A 178 -23.79 -20.94 -9.03
CA LEU A 178 -23.27 -20.81 -7.68
C LEU A 178 -24.37 -20.48 -6.66
N PRO A 179 -24.37 -21.13 -5.48
CA PRO A 179 -25.22 -20.74 -4.35
C PRO A 179 -25.06 -19.26 -3.99
N LEU A 180 -26.11 -18.67 -3.41
CA LEU A 180 -26.09 -17.24 -3.07
C LEU A 180 -24.97 -16.90 -2.09
N GLU A 181 -24.68 -17.82 -1.17
CA GLU A 181 -23.63 -17.73 -0.16
C GLU A 181 -22.26 -17.58 -0.80
N ILE A 182 -21.98 -18.39 -1.82
CA ILE A 182 -20.72 -18.33 -2.59
C ILE A 182 -20.63 -17.02 -3.37
N ARG A 183 -21.73 -16.58 -3.99
CA ARG A 183 -21.78 -15.27 -4.67
C ARG A 183 -21.53 -14.11 -3.71
N VAL A 184 -22.09 -14.16 -2.50
CA VAL A 184 -21.83 -13.17 -1.45
C VAL A 184 -20.36 -13.21 -1.06
N GLN A 185 -19.77 -14.39 -0.83
CA GLN A 185 -18.35 -14.52 -0.50
C GLN A 185 -17.45 -13.93 -1.58
N ILE A 186 -17.63 -14.33 -2.84
CA ILE A 186 -16.91 -13.76 -3.99
C ILE A 186 -17.03 -12.23 -3.97
N ALA A 187 -18.25 -11.70 -3.83
CA ALA A 187 -18.47 -10.27 -3.77
C ALA A 187 -17.77 -9.61 -2.56
N THR A 188 -17.68 -10.28 -1.40
CA THR A 188 -16.97 -9.74 -0.24
C THR A 188 -15.47 -9.61 -0.46
N TYR A 189 -14.85 -10.48 -1.26
CA TYR A 189 -13.43 -10.39 -1.63
C TYR A 189 -13.14 -9.33 -2.71
N LEU A 190 -14.13 -8.95 -3.51
CA LEU A 190 -13.97 -7.90 -4.52
C LEU A 190 -14.01 -6.50 -3.88
N ARG A 191 -13.28 -5.55 -4.48
CA ARG A 191 -13.50 -4.12 -4.23
C ARG A 191 -14.92 -3.74 -4.64
N THR A 192 -15.50 -2.73 -4.01
CA THR A 192 -16.86 -2.28 -4.37
C THR A 192 -16.94 -1.83 -5.82
N ALA A 193 -15.93 -1.16 -6.37
CA ALA A 193 -15.92 -0.75 -7.77
C ALA A 193 -16.00 -1.95 -8.73
N ASP A 194 -15.23 -3.00 -8.47
CA ASP A 194 -15.19 -4.21 -9.30
C ASP A 194 -16.47 -5.03 -9.14
N PHE A 195 -17.02 -5.11 -7.92
CA PHE A 195 -18.34 -5.69 -7.71
C PHE A 195 -19.45 -4.94 -8.47
N LEU A 196 -19.42 -3.60 -8.50
CA LEU A 196 -20.41 -2.82 -9.23
C LEU A 196 -20.34 -3.07 -10.74
N ARG A 197 -19.14 -3.28 -11.29
CA ARG A 197 -18.95 -3.72 -12.69
C ARG A 197 -19.46 -5.15 -12.90
N LEU A 198 -19.08 -6.08 -12.03
CA LEU A 198 -19.54 -7.47 -12.08
C LEU A 198 -21.07 -7.56 -12.03
N ARG A 199 -21.72 -6.73 -11.22
CA ARG A 199 -23.18 -6.61 -11.17
C ARG A 199 -23.79 -6.14 -12.50
N GLN A 200 -23.10 -5.28 -13.25
CA GLN A 200 -23.56 -4.85 -14.58
C GLN A 200 -23.39 -5.97 -15.61
N SER A 201 -22.37 -6.82 -15.44
CA SER A 201 -22.04 -7.91 -16.36
C SER A 201 -22.76 -9.24 -16.07
N SER A 202 -23.22 -9.48 -14.83
CA SER A 202 -23.87 -10.73 -14.39
C SER A 202 -25.17 -10.45 -13.62
N ARG A 203 -26.28 -11.03 -14.11
CA ARG A 203 -27.59 -10.92 -13.45
C ARG A 203 -27.62 -11.74 -12.17
N ALA A 204 -26.93 -12.88 -12.14
CA ALA A 204 -26.79 -13.71 -10.95
C ALA A 204 -26.07 -12.97 -9.81
N MET A 205 -25.14 -12.06 -10.12
CA MET A 205 -24.45 -11.23 -9.12
C MET A 205 -25.25 -9.98 -8.70
N ALA A 206 -26.20 -9.53 -9.51
CA ALA A 206 -26.99 -8.33 -9.21
C ALA A 206 -27.80 -8.42 -7.90
N VAL A 207 -28.20 -9.64 -7.49
CA VAL A 207 -28.95 -9.86 -6.24
C VAL A 207 -28.15 -9.53 -4.99
N VAL A 208 -26.81 -9.67 -5.04
CA VAL A 208 -25.91 -9.43 -3.91
C VAL A 208 -25.93 -7.96 -3.49
N PHE A 209 -26.23 -7.05 -4.40
CA PHE A 209 -26.30 -5.61 -4.15
C PHE A 209 -27.34 -5.21 -3.09
N GLY A 210 -28.38 -6.04 -2.91
CA GLY A 210 -29.40 -5.83 -1.89
C GLY A 210 -29.05 -6.40 -0.51
N ILE A 211 -27.92 -7.08 -0.36
CA ILE A 211 -27.57 -7.84 0.84
C ILE A 211 -26.77 -6.97 1.81
N GLU A 212 -27.28 -6.81 3.03
CA GLU A 212 -26.64 -5.96 4.06
C GLU A 212 -25.31 -6.53 4.57
N SER A 213 -25.13 -7.85 4.63
CA SER A 213 -23.85 -8.47 5.03
C SER A 213 -22.73 -8.15 4.03
N PHE A 214 -23.04 -8.08 2.74
CA PHE A 214 -22.11 -7.63 1.71
C PHE A 214 -21.65 -6.19 1.98
N TRP A 215 -22.58 -5.26 2.23
CA TRP A 215 -22.22 -3.87 2.51
C TRP A 215 -21.50 -3.70 3.85
N LYS A 216 -21.88 -4.48 4.87
CA LYS A 216 -21.18 -4.55 6.15
C LYS A 216 -19.72 -4.96 5.96
N SER A 217 -19.43 -5.90 5.06
CA SER A 217 -18.06 -6.37 4.79
C SER A 217 -17.12 -5.24 4.35
N ARG A 218 -17.65 -4.17 3.73
CA ARG A 218 -16.85 -2.99 3.32
C ARG A 218 -16.28 -2.21 4.50
N PHE A 219 -16.86 -2.34 5.68
CA PHE A 219 -16.42 -1.70 6.90
C PHE A 219 -15.50 -2.60 7.73
N SER A 220 -15.25 -3.85 7.33
CA SER A 220 -14.20 -4.67 7.95
C SER A 220 -12.85 -3.96 7.86
N GLN A 221 -11.93 -4.31 8.75
CA GLN A 221 -10.61 -3.69 8.87
C GLN A 221 -9.89 -3.50 7.53
N ASN A 222 -9.99 -4.50 6.64
CA ASN A 222 -9.32 -4.52 5.33
C ASN A 222 -10.23 -4.10 4.16
N GLY A 223 -11.53 -3.86 4.42
CA GLY A 223 -12.49 -3.41 3.41
C GLY A 223 -12.30 -1.96 2.95
N ASP A 224 -13.03 -1.56 1.91
CA ASP A 224 -12.96 -0.22 1.28
C ASP A 224 -13.23 0.96 2.25
N ARG A 225 -13.83 0.68 3.41
CA ARG A 225 -14.19 1.62 4.48
C ARG A 225 -13.67 1.14 5.83
N GLY A 226 -12.59 0.37 5.88
CA GLY A 226 -12.02 -0.12 7.14
C GLY A 226 -11.62 0.98 8.14
N PHE A 227 -11.37 2.21 7.68
CA PHE A 227 -11.21 3.37 8.57
C PHE A 227 -12.43 3.67 9.45
N LEU A 228 -13.59 3.08 9.14
CA LEU A 228 -14.84 3.13 9.90
C LEU A 228 -15.19 1.78 10.54
N ASN A 229 -14.22 0.87 10.72
CA ASN A 229 -14.46 -0.46 11.29
C ASN A 229 -15.10 -0.43 12.69
N CYS A 230 -14.83 0.61 13.47
CA CYS A 230 -15.50 0.85 14.75
C CYS A 230 -17.05 0.89 14.66
N LEU A 231 -17.64 1.12 13.47
CA LEU A 231 -19.07 1.03 13.24
C LEU A 231 -19.56 -0.42 13.19
N ALA A 232 -18.76 -1.35 12.66
CA ALA A 232 -19.08 -2.76 12.50
C ALA A 232 -18.89 -3.56 13.79
N GLU A 233 -17.95 -3.16 14.64
CA GLU A 233 -17.58 -3.85 15.89
C GLU A 233 -18.55 -3.62 17.07
N ASN A 234 -19.41 -2.59 17.02
CA ASN A 234 -20.21 -2.22 18.18
C ASN A 234 -21.42 -3.17 18.39
N PRO A 235 -21.44 -4.02 19.44
CA PRO A 235 -22.54 -4.94 19.71
C PRO A 235 -23.74 -4.25 20.38
N ARG A 236 -23.54 -3.05 20.96
CA ARG A 236 -24.52 -2.37 21.82
C ARG A 236 -25.62 -1.64 21.06
N LYS A 237 -25.56 -1.59 19.73
CA LYS A 237 -26.66 -1.12 18.87
C LYS A 237 -26.99 -2.21 17.85
N ARG A 238 -27.79 -3.19 18.27
CA ARG A 238 -28.45 -4.20 17.41
C ARG A 238 -29.53 -3.60 16.49
N GLU A 239 -29.56 -2.28 16.32
CA GLU A 239 -30.40 -1.68 15.28
C GLU A 239 -29.91 -2.20 13.93
N SER A 240 -30.86 -2.63 13.08
CA SER A 240 -30.58 -3.01 11.69
C SER A 240 -30.02 -1.78 10.95
N LYS A 241 -28.69 -1.65 10.94
CA LYS A 241 -28.01 -0.60 10.18
C LYS A 241 -28.20 -0.89 8.70
N ASN A 242 -28.65 0.11 7.96
CA ASN A 242 -28.64 0.09 6.50
C ASN A 242 -27.20 0.40 6.04
N TRP A 243 -26.36 -0.63 5.99
CA TRP A 243 -24.95 -0.55 5.63
C TRP A 243 -24.75 0.02 4.24
N ARG A 244 -25.67 -0.27 3.31
CA ARG A 244 -25.63 0.32 1.97
C ARG A 244 -25.80 1.84 2.00
N LEU A 245 -26.75 2.34 2.80
CA LEU A 245 -26.94 3.77 2.99
C LEU A 245 -25.69 4.41 3.62
N ILE A 246 -25.16 3.81 4.68
CA ILE A 246 -23.93 4.29 5.33
C ILE A 246 -22.77 4.32 4.33
N TYR A 247 -22.62 3.29 3.50
CA TYR A 247 -21.60 3.24 2.46
C TYR A 247 -21.76 4.41 1.47
N ARG A 248 -23.00 4.70 1.03
CA ARG A 248 -23.28 5.83 0.13
C ARG A 248 -22.97 7.17 0.78
N CYS A 249 -23.37 7.40 2.03
CA CYS A 249 -23.08 8.64 2.76
C CYS A 249 -21.57 8.84 2.93
N THR A 250 -20.84 7.75 3.17
CA THR A 250 -19.39 7.79 3.36
C THR A 250 -18.60 7.81 2.04
N ALA A 251 -19.26 7.66 0.88
CA ALA A 251 -18.63 7.77 -0.42
C ALA A 251 -18.34 9.22 -0.83
N ARG A 252 -19.12 10.18 -0.30
CA ARG A 252 -18.96 11.62 -0.53
C ARG A 252 -18.52 12.35 0.74
N ILE A 253 -17.66 11.72 1.56
CA ILE A 253 -17.04 12.43 2.68
C ILE A 253 -16.26 13.58 2.07
N ASP A 254 -16.85 14.76 2.17
CA ASP A 254 -16.24 16.00 1.75
C ASP A 254 -15.09 16.34 2.70
N ARG A 255 -14.11 17.09 2.20
CA ARG A 255 -12.90 17.49 2.93
C ARG A 255 -13.21 18.31 4.19
N CYS A 256 -14.46 18.77 4.33
CA CYS A 256 -14.98 19.60 5.41
C CYS A 256 -15.11 18.87 6.77
N ASP A 257 -15.05 17.52 6.83
CA ASP A 257 -14.96 16.80 8.12
C ASP A 257 -13.52 16.34 8.39
N GLU A 258 -12.77 17.19 9.10
CA GLU A 258 -11.35 17.00 9.41
C GLU A 258 -11.08 15.68 10.16
N HIS A 259 -11.98 15.27 11.07
CA HIS A 259 -11.79 14.05 11.86
C HIS A 259 -11.93 12.80 10.99
N LEU A 260 -12.94 12.75 10.13
CA LEU A 260 -13.13 11.67 9.16
C LEU A 260 -11.98 11.60 8.15
N TRP A 261 -11.51 12.76 7.67
CA TRP A 261 -10.38 12.83 6.76
C TRP A 261 -9.10 12.30 7.41
N ALA A 262 -8.75 12.76 8.62
CA ALA A 262 -7.56 12.32 9.34
C ALA A 262 -7.63 10.82 9.71
N THR A 263 -8.82 10.33 10.07
CA THR A 263 -9.06 8.90 10.31
C THR A 263 -8.81 8.06 9.05
N ARG A 264 -9.32 8.51 7.90
CA ARG A 264 -9.11 7.86 6.61
C ARG A 264 -7.64 7.90 6.19
N ARG A 265 -6.95 9.02 6.41
CA ARG A 265 -5.52 9.18 6.10
C ARG A 265 -4.67 8.21 6.92
N ARG A 266 -4.82 8.20 8.25
CA ARG A 266 -4.11 7.27 9.14
C ARG A 266 -4.35 5.81 8.73
N TRP A 267 -5.60 5.43 8.44
CA TRP A 267 -5.90 4.06 8.01
C TRP A 267 -5.20 3.70 6.69
N ARG A 268 -5.12 4.63 5.73
CA ARG A 268 -4.36 4.42 4.48
C ARG A 268 -2.86 4.28 4.74
N ASN A 269 -2.29 5.09 5.62
CA ASN A 269 -0.88 5.00 5.99
C ASN A 269 -0.56 3.67 6.68
N ASN A 270 -1.38 3.24 7.63
CA ASN A 270 -1.16 1.97 8.30
C ASN A 270 -1.33 0.78 7.33
N ARG A 271 -2.30 0.85 6.41
CA ARG A 271 -2.45 -0.15 5.35
C ARG A 271 -1.21 -0.21 4.46
N TRP A 272 -0.66 0.94 4.09
CA TRP A 272 0.59 1.01 3.33
C TRP A 272 1.75 0.38 4.11
N LEU A 273 1.89 0.66 5.41
CA LEU A 273 2.92 0.05 6.26
C LEU A 273 2.80 -1.48 6.27
N ILE A 274 1.58 -1.99 6.42
CA ILE A 274 1.31 -3.43 6.51
C ILE A 274 1.56 -4.11 5.19
N GLU A 275 1.01 -3.59 4.09
CA GLU A 275 1.23 -4.13 2.75
C GLU A 275 2.73 -4.22 2.46
N ARG A 276 3.51 -3.21 2.86
CA ARG A 276 4.98 -3.20 2.73
C ARG A 276 5.70 -4.17 3.66
N CYS A 277 5.21 -4.34 4.89
CA CYS A 277 5.76 -5.31 5.83
C CYS A 277 5.52 -6.75 5.36
N SER A 278 4.35 -7.02 4.79
CA SER A 278 3.94 -8.34 4.30
C SER A 278 4.52 -8.71 2.92
N MET A 279 5.21 -7.79 2.25
CA MET A 279 5.85 -8.10 0.96
C MET A 279 6.99 -9.10 1.13
N ILE A 280 6.94 -10.15 0.31
CA ILE A 280 7.91 -11.24 0.31
C ILE A 280 8.82 -11.08 -0.91
N ARG A 281 10.12 -11.30 -0.76
CA ARG A 281 11.10 -11.38 -1.86
C ARG A 281 11.88 -12.69 -1.76
N THR A 282 12.37 -13.20 -2.89
CA THR A 282 13.28 -14.34 -2.90
C THR A 282 14.62 -13.96 -2.24
N SER A 283 15.25 -14.90 -1.53
CA SER A 283 16.58 -14.68 -0.94
C SER A 283 17.61 -14.39 -2.03
N ASP A 284 18.64 -13.59 -1.69
CA ASP A 284 19.70 -13.19 -2.63
C ASP A 284 20.52 -14.38 -3.15
N GLU A 285 20.42 -15.55 -2.50
CA GLU A 285 21.13 -16.79 -2.84
C GLU A 285 20.68 -17.41 -4.17
N HIS A 286 19.44 -17.17 -4.62
CA HIS A 286 18.93 -17.68 -5.89
C HIS A 286 19.20 -16.76 -7.10
N ILE A 287 19.86 -15.61 -6.89
CA ILE A 287 20.07 -14.59 -7.94
C ILE A 287 21.24 -14.95 -8.87
N VAL A 288 22.09 -15.91 -8.50
CA VAL A 288 23.37 -16.16 -9.20
C VAL A 288 23.47 -17.63 -9.61
N SER A 289 23.00 -17.99 -10.80
CA SER A 289 23.36 -19.30 -11.38
C SER A 289 23.56 -19.31 -12.91
N ASN A 290 23.12 -18.31 -13.67
CA ASN A 290 23.14 -18.38 -15.14
C ASN A 290 23.80 -17.19 -15.85
N GLN A 291 24.88 -16.62 -15.29
CA GLN A 291 25.58 -15.47 -15.90
C GLN A 291 26.08 -15.72 -17.34
N GLY A 292 26.42 -16.97 -17.69
CA GLY A 292 26.87 -17.32 -19.05
C GLY A 292 25.77 -17.23 -20.12
N LEU A 293 24.55 -17.69 -19.81
CA LEU A 293 23.39 -17.65 -20.72
C LEU A 293 22.84 -16.23 -20.91
N LEU A 294 23.02 -15.35 -19.92
CA LEU A 294 22.46 -14.00 -19.92
C LEU A 294 23.20 -13.01 -20.82
N ASN A 295 24.48 -13.26 -21.11
CA ASN A 295 25.30 -12.40 -21.96
C ASN A 295 24.96 -12.49 -23.45
N GLU A 296 24.25 -13.55 -23.88
CA GLU A 296 23.87 -13.79 -25.27
C GLU A 296 22.46 -13.25 -25.62
N LEU A 297 21.75 -12.65 -24.66
CA LEU A 297 20.36 -12.21 -24.82
C LEU A 297 20.29 -10.72 -25.25
N CYS A 298 19.45 -10.41 -26.25
CA CYS A 298 19.21 -9.02 -26.68
C CYS A 298 18.04 -8.37 -25.93
N TRP A 299 18.32 -7.58 -24.89
CA TRP A 299 17.28 -6.97 -24.05
C TRP A 299 16.49 -5.85 -24.76
N LYS A 300 15.15 -5.88 -24.68
CA LYS A 300 14.33 -4.67 -24.73
C LYS A 300 14.09 -4.14 -23.32
N GLU A 301 14.32 -2.84 -23.12
CA GLU A 301 14.21 -2.25 -21.79
C GLU A 301 13.29 -1.04 -21.75
N VAL A 302 12.63 -0.88 -20.60
CA VAL A 302 11.97 0.36 -20.20
C VAL A 302 12.55 0.76 -18.85
N SER A 303 12.81 2.06 -18.68
CA SER A 303 13.68 2.53 -17.61
C SER A 303 13.16 3.87 -17.12
N THR A 304 12.63 3.88 -15.90
CA THR A 304 12.15 5.10 -15.25
C THR A 304 13.23 5.75 -14.41
N GLU A 305 13.12 7.07 -14.22
CA GLU A 305 13.86 7.74 -13.17
C GLU A 305 13.40 7.25 -11.79
N PHE A 306 14.38 6.96 -10.94
CA PHE A 306 14.12 6.54 -9.59
C PHE A 306 13.46 7.70 -8.79
N ARG A 307 12.33 7.42 -8.13
CA ARG A 307 11.67 8.39 -7.26
C ARG A 307 12.17 8.23 -5.83
N CYS A 308 12.90 9.22 -5.33
CA CYS A 308 13.19 9.34 -3.91
C CYS A 308 12.08 10.14 -3.23
N ASP A 309 11.40 9.50 -2.28
CA ASP A 309 10.40 10.13 -1.42
C ASP A 309 10.94 10.38 -0.01
N ARG A 310 12.25 10.48 0.17
CA ARG A 310 12.80 10.93 1.46
C ARG A 310 12.95 12.45 1.43
N ASP A 311 12.82 13.10 2.58
CA ASP A 311 12.91 14.57 2.66
C ASP A 311 14.24 15.10 2.13
N SER A 312 14.17 16.19 1.36
CA SER A 312 15.32 16.98 0.96
C SER A 312 15.93 17.60 2.22
N ARG A 313 17.21 17.31 2.49
CA ARG A 313 17.94 18.04 3.54
C ARG A 313 17.89 19.55 3.24
N PRO A 314 17.53 20.41 4.21
CA PRO A 314 17.75 21.84 4.07
C PRO A 314 19.27 22.10 4.13
N GLU A 315 19.78 22.57 3.00
CA GLU A 315 20.99 23.39 2.85
C GLU A 315 22.40 22.76 3.00
N ASN A 316 23.23 23.14 2.03
CA ASN A 316 24.70 23.14 2.04
C ASN A 316 25.45 21.80 2.11
N ARG A 317 25.19 20.90 1.15
CA ARG A 317 26.23 19.96 0.70
C ARG A 317 26.62 20.25 -0.74
N HIS A 318 27.81 20.79 -0.93
CA HIS A 318 28.51 20.76 -2.22
C HIS A 318 29.34 19.47 -2.26
N GLY A 319 29.04 18.61 -3.23
CA GLY A 319 29.73 17.32 -3.42
C GLY A 319 28.89 16.12 -2.99
N GLY A 320 27.94 15.72 -3.84
CA GLY A 320 27.35 14.37 -3.75
C GLY A 320 28.28 13.38 -4.43
N LYS A 321 28.48 12.19 -3.85
CA LYS A 321 29.15 11.11 -4.59
C LYS A 321 28.26 10.70 -5.77
N GLU A 322 28.86 10.21 -6.85
CA GLU A 322 28.16 9.85 -8.10
C GLU A 322 27.02 8.82 -7.89
N ASN A 323 27.09 8.03 -6.82
CA ASN A 323 26.11 6.97 -6.47
C ASN A 323 25.09 7.37 -5.38
N GLU A 324 25.11 8.61 -4.88
CA GLU A 324 24.19 9.06 -3.84
C GLU A 324 22.97 9.76 -4.45
N CYS A 325 21.78 9.50 -3.89
CA CYS A 325 20.56 10.15 -4.33
C CYS A 325 20.64 11.67 -4.10
N ARG A 326 20.38 12.48 -5.13
CA ARG A 326 20.42 13.95 -5.04
C ARG A 326 19.36 14.56 -4.11
N ILE A 327 18.33 13.78 -3.74
CA ILE A 327 17.24 14.23 -2.86
C ILE A 327 17.61 13.92 -1.39
N CYS A 328 17.88 12.66 -1.07
CA CYS A 328 18.10 12.23 0.31
C CYS A 328 19.57 12.02 0.71
N TRP A 329 20.49 12.17 -0.24
CA TRP A 329 21.93 12.03 -0.04
C TRP A 329 22.32 10.68 0.56
N ALA A 330 21.55 9.64 0.24
CA ALA A 330 21.83 8.26 0.63
C ALA A 330 21.96 7.39 -0.62
N GLU A 331 22.77 6.35 -0.50
CA GLU A 331 22.86 5.30 -1.52
C GLU A 331 21.55 4.49 -1.55
N HIS A 332 20.94 4.40 -2.72
CA HIS A 332 19.79 3.52 -2.94
C HIS A 332 20.32 2.19 -3.42
N LYS A 333 20.23 1.16 -2.56
CA LYS A 333 20.64 -0.19 -2.94
C LYS A 333 19.59 -0.81 -3.83
N LEU A 334 19.88 -0.87 -5.12
CA LEU A 334 19.09 -1.62 -6.08
C LEU A 334 19.62 -3.05 -6.16
N PHE A 335 18.71 -4.02 -6.19
CA PHE A 335 19.04 -5.37 -6.61
C PHE A 335 18.45 -5.62 -7.99
N SER A 336 19.23 -6.31 -8.83
CA SER A 336 18.77 -6.77 -10.14
C SER A 336 18.47 -8.25 -10.03
N GLN A 337 17.34 -8.67 -10.55
CA GLN A 337 16.97 -10.07 -10.61
C GLN A 337 16.58 -10.42 -12.03
N VAL A 338 16.99 -11.61 -12.47
CA VAL A 338 16.61 -12.17 -13.76
C VAL A 338 15.98 -13.53 -13.52
N VAL A 339 14.88 -13.80 -14.19
CA VAL A 339 14.17 -15.09 -14.16
C VAL A 339 13.99 -15.61 -15.57
N LEU A 340 14.12 -16.92 -15.74
CA LEU A 340 13.94 -17.60 -17.02
C LEU A 340 12.47 -18.03 -17.17
N LEU A 341 11.93 -17.86 -18.37
CA LEU A 341 10.64 -18.43 -18.77
C LEU A 341 10.88 -19.81 -19.38
N GLU A 342 10.90 -20.81 -18.51
CA GLU A 342 10.87 -22.22 -18.89
C GLU A 342 9.55 -22.61 -19.55
N SER A 343 9.56 -23.68 -20.35
CA SER A 343 8.36 -24.21 -21.01
C SER A 343 7.29 -24.73 -20.05
N SER A 344 7.64 -24.96 -18.78
CA SER A 344 6.70 -25.35 -17.73
C SER A 344 5.85 -24.20 -17.20
N ILE A 345 6.17 -22.95 -17.53
CA ILE A 345 5.43 -21.78 -17.04
C ILE A 345 4.20 -21.55 -17.92
N ASN A 346 3.02 -21.61 -17.30
CA ASN A 346 1.73 -21.47 -18.00
C ASN A 346 0.97 -20.20 -17.61
N GLY A 347 1.54 -19.36 -16.75
CA GLY A 347 0.88 -18.17 -16.27
C GLY A 347 1.78 -17.24 -15.48
N LEU A 348 1.22 -16.09 -15.12
CA LEU A 348 1.89 -15.02 -14.42
C LEU A 348 0.94 -14.40 -13.39
N ALA A 349 1.32 -14.32 -12.12
CA ALA A 349 0.64 -13.45 -11.16
C ALA A 349 1.42 -12.15 -10.99
N VAL A 350 0.78 -11.03 -11.25
CA VAL A 350 1.40 -9.70 -11.21
C VAL A 350 1.01 -9.03 -9.90
N SER A 351 1.97 -8.73 -9.03
CA SER A 351 1.73 -8.05 -7.75
C SER A 351 1.58 -6.55 -7.94
N ILE A 352 0.46 -5.98 -7.47
CA ILE A 352 0.13 -4.56 -7.66
C ILE A 352 -0.02 -3.88 -6.30
N GLN A 353 0.76 -2.83 -6.09
CA GLN A 353 0.55 -1.91 -4.97
C GLN A 353 -0.22 -0.68 -5.46
N ARG A 354 -1.15 -0.18 -4.64
CA ARG A 354 -1.91 1.03 -4.97
C ARG A 354 -1.53 2.18 -4.06
N GLU A 355 -1.23 3.33 -4.65
CA GLU A 355 -0.86 4.53 -3.93
C GLU A 355 -1.69 5.72 -4.38
N GLY A 356 -2.78 5.94 -3.64
CA GLY A 356 -3.75 6.96 -4.01
C GLY A 356 -4.43 6.67 -5.34
N ALA A 357 -4.22 7.55 -6.31
CA ALA A 357 -4.79 7.44 -7.65
C ALA A 357 -3.98 6.52 -8.56
N GLU A 358 -2.72 6.25 -8.21
CA GLU A 358 -1.76 5.50 -9.02
C GLU A 358 -1.65 4.05 -8.53
N THR A 359 -1.13 3.20 -9.40
CA THR A 359 -0.71 1.83 -9.06
C THR A 359 0.74 1.66 -9.42
N TYR A 360 1.40 0.70 -8.79
CA TYR A 360 2.76 0.31 -9.08
C TYR A 360 2.81 -1.21 -9.15
N ILE A 361 3.38 -1.75 -10.22
CA ILE A 361 3.72 -3.17 -10.32
C ILE A 361 4.91 -3.39 -9.39
N THR A 362 4.89 -4.40 -8.53
CA THR A 362 5.94 -4.62 -7.51
C THR A 362 6.76 -5.90 -7.74
N GLY A 363 6.19 -6.84 -8.48
CA GLY A 363 6.83 -8.11 -8.83
C GLY A 363 5.91 -9.06 -9.58
N PHE A 364 6.45 -10.22 -9.91
CA PHE A 364 5.81 -11.27 -10.68
C PHE A 364 6.02 -12.64 -10.05
N ASP A 365 4.98 -13.46 -10.08
CA ASP A 365 5.06 -14.89 -9.83
C ASP A 365 4.88 -15.64 -11.15
N LEU A 366 5.91 -16.34 -11.59
CA LEU A 366 5.85 -17.20 -12.76
C LEU A 366 5.25 -18.53 -12.31
N LEU A 367 4.06 -18.84 -12.82
CA LEU A 367 3.25 -19.96 -12.38
C LEU A 367 3.67 -21.22 -13.13
N ASN A 368 4.12 -22.24 -12.38
CA ASN A 368 4.46 -23.53 -12.95
C ASN A 368 3.20 -24.35 -13.20
N ALA A 369 3.16 -25.05 -14.34
CA ALA A 369 2.12 -26.01 -14.66
C ALA A 369 2.17 -27.26 -13.76
N ASP A 370 3.37 -27.61 -13.29
CA ASP A 370 3.60 -28.68 -12.33
C ASP A 370 3.39 -28.14 -10.90
N PRO A 371 2.37 -28.62 -10.17
CA PRO A 371 2.08 -28.14 -8.80
C PRO A 371 3.18 -28.52 -7.79
N GLU A 372 4.02 -29.51 -8.09
CA GLU A 372 5.15 -29.89 -7.22
C GLU A 372 6.34 -28.93 -7.35
N ARG A 373 6.37 -28.11 -8.41
CA ARG A 373 7.42 -27.11 -8.63
C ARG A 373 7.00 -25.75 -8.05
N PRO A 374 7.82 -25.14 -7.19
CA PRO A 374 7.50 -23.82 -6.65
C PRO A 374 7.45 -22.77 -7.77
N ASN A 375 6.57 -21.78 -7.62
CA ASN A 375 6.53 -20.62 -8.50
C ASN A 375 7.81 -19.81 -8.37
N VAL A 376 8.31 -19.29 -9.51
CA VAL A 376 9.50 -18.44 -9.52
C VAL A 376 9.07 -16.99 -9.28
N LEU A 377 9.61 -16.37 -8.23
CA LEU A 377 9.31 -14.99 -7.85
C LEU A 377 10.37 -14.02 -8.41
N LEU A 378 9.91 -13.01 -9.13
CA LEU A 378 10.68 -11.85 -9.60
C LEU A 378 10.23 -10.59 -8.85
N GLY A 379 11.11 -9.94 -8.09
CA GLY A 379 10.80 -8.75 -7.32
C GLY A 379 10.05 -9.05 -6.02
N TYR A 380 9.01 -8.25 -5.72
CA TYR A 380 8.22 -8.39 -4.50
C TYR A 380 6.83 -8.98 -4.77
N ARG A 381 6.47 -10.00 -3.99
CA ARG A 381 5.12 -10.55 -3.93
C ARG A 381 4.32 -9.78 -2.88
N LEU A 382 3.14 -9.31 -3.25
CA LEU A 382 2.15 -8.78 -2.32
C LEU A 382 1.06 -9.83 -2.07
N PRO A 383 0.97 -10.45 -0.88
CA PRO A 383 -0.06 -11.44 -0.57
C PRO A 383 -1.46 -10.86 -0.79
N GLY A 384 -2.29 -11.57 -1.56
CA GLY A 384 -3.68 -11.16 -1.86
C GLY A 384 -3.82 -9.93 -2.78
N GLY A 385 -2.71 -9.35 -3.26
CA GLY A 385 -2.67 -8.15 -4.10
C GLY A 385 -2.23 -8.41 -5.54
N SER A 386 -2.29 -9.66 -6.01
CA SER A 386 -1.85 -10.05 -7.35
C SER A 386 -3.00 -10.30 -8.31
N VAL A 387 -2.77 -9.99 -9.60
CA VAL A 387 -3.67 -10.34 -10.70
C VAL A 387 -3.05 -11.51 -11.45
N THR A 388 -3.77 -12.65 -11.49
CA THR A 388 -3.30 -13.86 -12.17
C THR A 388 -3.73 -13.85 -13.64
N LEU A 389 -2.77 -14.12 -14.51
CA LEU A 389 -2.93 -14.35 -15.94
C LEU A 389 -2.59 -15.80 -16.24
N ASN A 390 -3.49 -16.50 -16.92
CA ASN A 390 -3.20 -17.79 -17.53
C ASN A 390 -2.93 -17.57 -19.02
N PHE A 391 -1.91 -18.24 -19.55
CA PHE A 391 -1.53 -18.12 -20.95
C PHE A 391 -2.46 -18.91 -21.87
N TYR A 392 -3.24 -19.86 -21.34
CA TYR A 392 -4.17 -20.71 -22.11
C TYR A 392 -3.53 -21.43 -23.31
N GLY A 393 -2.22 -21.70 -23.23
CA GLY A 393 -1.44 -22.29 -24.31
C GLY A 393 -0.88 -21.28 -25.33
N GLU A 394 -1.27 -20.00 -25.26
CA GLU A 394 -0.66 -18.95 -26.07
C GLU A 394 0.75 -18.58 -25.59
N GLN A 395 1.54 -18.05 -26.50
CA GLN A 395 2.90 -17.66 -26.23
C GLN A 395 2.99 -16.18 -25.87
N LEU A 396 3.49 -15.88 -24.67
CA LEU A 396 3.80 -14.52 -24.30
C LEU A 396 5.02 -14.03 -25.12
N ILE A 397 4.84 -12.94 -25.85
CA ILE A 397 5.86 -12.33 -26.74
C ILE A 397 6.28 -10.93 -26.29
N GLY A 398 5.52 -10.32 -25.38
CA GLY A 398 5.82 -8.96 -24.94
C GLY A 398 4.89 -8.40 -23.88
N PHE A 399 5.14 -7.12 -23.58
CA PHE A 399 4.28 -6.30 -22.75
C PHE A 399 4.14 -4.89 -23.36
N THR A 400 2.93 -4.33 -23.34
CA THR A 400 2.79 -2.86 -23.31
C THR A 400 2.98 -2.41 -21.88
N VAL A 401 3.85 -1.43 -21.64
CA VAL A 401 4.17 -0.91 -20.32
C VAL A 401 3.81 0.56 -20.23
N ILE A 402 3.17 0.94 -19.14
CA ILE A 402 2.97 2.33 -18.73
C ILE A 402 3.96 2.63 -17.61
N GLU A 403 4.88 3.51 -17.92
CA GLU A 403 5.86 3.99 -16.97
C GLU A 403 5.44 5.37 -16.42
N GLY A 404 5.87 5.67 -15.20
CA GLY A 404 5.62 6.96 -14.58
C GLY A 404 6.70 7.27 -13.55
N GLN A 405 6.52 8.39 -12.83
CA GLN A 405 7.46 8.75 -11.78
C GLN A 405 7.53 7.63 -10.72
N GLY A 406 8.72 7.05 -10.52
CA GLY A 406 8.95 6.07 -9.46
C GLY A 406 8.66 4.60 -9.80
N GLY A 407 8.39 4.28 -11.06
CA GLY A 407 8.33 2.89 -11.52
C GLY A 407 7.26 2.64 -12.56
N ILE A 408 6.82 1.39 -12.64
CA ILE A 408 5.83 0.95 -13.64
C ILE A 408 4.44 0.96 -13.05
N HIS A 409 3.54 1.66 -13.72
CA HIS A 409 2.20 1.92 -13.22
C HIS A 409 1.19 0.88 -13.67
N ALA A 410 1.33 0.45 -14.92
CA ALA A 410 0.48 -0.58 -15.50
C ALA A 410 1.23 -1.37 -16.57
N ILE A 411 0.82 -2.62 -16.75
CA ILE A 411 1.32 -3.48 -17.82
C ILE A 411 0.15 -4.16 -18.52
N ARG A 412 0.34 -4.51 -19.78
CA ARG A 412 -0.59 -5.34 -20.55
C ARG A 412 0.22 -6.41 -21.26
N PRO A 413 -0.02 -7.70 -20.99
CA PRO A 413 0.67 -8.78 -21.70
C PRO A 413 0.32 -8.73 -23.19
N ILE A 414 1.22 -9.22 -24.05
CA ILE A 414 1.00 -9.36 -25.49
C ILE A 414 1.35 -10.80 -25.86
N PHE A 415 0.41 -11.46 -26.53
CA PHE A 415 0.53 -12.84 -26.98
C PHE A 415 0.67 -12.92 -28.50
N ASN A 416 1.23 -14.01 -29.01
CA ASN A 416 1.50 -14.22 -30.42
C ASN A 416 0.25 -14.28 -31.31
N GLU A 417 -0.82 -14.94 -30.85
CA GLU A 417 -2.01 -15.18 -31.65
C GLU A 417 -3.11 -14.12 -31.42
N ASN A 418 -2.92 -13.24 -30.42
CA ASN A 418 -3.86 -12.19 -30.02
C ASN A 418 -5.29 -12.70 -29.78
N THR A 419 -5.48 -13.99 -29.47
CA THR A 419 -6.83 -14.53 -29.29
C THR A 419 -7.37 -14.24 -27.89
N ILE A 420 -6.48 -14.06 -26.91
CA ILE A 420 -6.81 -13.58 -25.57
C ILE A 420 -6.94 -12.05 -25.57
N PRO A 421 -8.12 -11.49 -25.21
CA PRO A 421 -8.25 -10.06 -24.98
C PRO A 421 -7.45 -9.65 -23.73
N THR A 422 -6.30 -9.01 -23.94
CA THR A 422 -5.43 -8.57 -22.84
C THR A 422 -5.91 -7.24 -22.28
N SER A 423 -6.19 -7.20 -20.97
CA SER A 423 -6.55 -5.97 -20.26
C SER A 423 -5.35 -5.39 -19.51
N TRP A 424 -5.42 -4.10 -19.21
CA TRP A 424 -4.41 -3.44 -18.37
C TRP A 424 -4.45 -4.00 -16.95
N ILE A 425 -3.28 -4.40 -16.48
CA ILE A 425 -3.00 -4.72 -15.09
C ILE A 425 -2.39 -3.48 -14.46
N GLY A 426 -3.14 -2.85 -13.55
CA GLY A 426 -2.82 -1.52 -13.02
C GLY A 426 -3.72 -0.44 -13.64
N ILE A 427 -3.43 0.82 -13.32
CA ILE A 427 -4.15 2.00 -13.79
C ILE A 427 -3.27 2.69 -14.84
N PRO A 428 -3.67 2.68 -16.13
CA PRO A 428 -2.86 3.26 -17.21
C PRO A 428 -3.02 4.79 -17.34
N GLU A 429 -3.81 5.42 -16.48
CA GLU A 429 -4.20 6.84 -16.52
C GLU A 429 -3.82 7.54 -15.21
N GLY A 430 -3.22 8.73 -15.28
CA GLY A 430 -2.68 9.40 -14.10
C GLY A 430 -1.84 10.63 -14.44
N PHE A 431 -1.47 11.39 -13.41
CA PHE A 431 -0.64 12.58 -13.56
C PHE A 431 0.84 12.18 -13.63
N GLY A 432 1.59 12.63 -14.63
CA GLY A 432 3.01 12.26 -14.79
C GLY A 432 3.24 10.84 -15.35
N ILE A 433 2.22 10.25 -15.98
CA ILE A 433 2.33 9.00 -16.74
C ILE A 433 2.86 9.27 -18.16
N CYS A 434 3.85 8.48 -18.58
CA CYS A 434 4.40 8.52 -19.94
C CYS A 434 3.51 7.78 -20.95
N LYS A 435 3.80 7.99 -22.25
CA LYS A 435 3.14 7.23 -23.32
C LYS A 435 3.39 5.72 -23.16
N PRO A 436 2.46 4.86 -23.60
CA PRO A 436 2.67 3.41 -23.57
C PRO A 436 3.90 3.02 -24.40
N THR A 437 4.78 2.22 -23.81
CA THR A 437 5.98 1.68 -24.46
C THR A 437 5.79 0.19 -24.71
N GLU A 438 6.05 -0.28 -25.93
CA GLU A 438 5.91 -1.69 -26.28
C GLU A 438 7.25 -2.42 -26.20
N LEU A 439 7.30 -3.40 -25.31
CA LEU A 439 8.41 -4.35 -25.19
C LEU A 439 7.98 -5.66 -25.82
N VAL A 440 7.92 -5.68 -27.15
CA VAL A 440 7.51 -6.85 -27.95
C VAL A 440 8.71 -7.44 -28.66
N LEU A 441 8.87 -8.76 -28.59
CA LEU A 441 9.84 -9.48 -29.39
C LEU A 441 9.18 -10.21 -30.56
N GLU A 442 9.99 -10.47 -31.59
CA GLU A 442 9.60 -11.31 -32.74
C GLU A 442 9.40 -12.78 -32.36
N ARG A 443 9.94 -13.19 -31.21
CA ARG A 443 9.91 -14.55 -30.68
C ARG A 443 9.60 -14.54 -29.19
N ASN A 444 9.43 -15.72 -28.68
CA ASN A 444 9.05 -16.05 -27.31
C ASN A 444 9.98 -15.40 -26.29
N ILE A 445 9.38 -14.93 -25.20
CA ILE A 445 10.14 -14.44 -24.06
C ILE A 445 10.93 -15.59 -23.43
N LYS A 446 12.27 -15.49 -23.35
CA LYS A 446 13.09 -16.45 -22.60
C LYS A 446 13.43 -16.00 -21.19
N ALA A 447 13.48 -14.70 -20.95
CA ALA A 447 13.82 -14.16 -19.63
C ALA A 447 13.13 -12.83 -19.36
N ILE A 448 12.86 -12.56 -18.08
CA ILE A 448 12.43 -11.25 -17.58
C ILE A 448 13.45 -10.79 -16.54
N SER A 449 13.84 -9.52 -16.64
CA SER A 449 14.74 -8.86 -15.70
C SER A 449 14.02 -7.69 -15.02
N GLY A 450 14.35 -7.45 -13.76
CA GLY A 450 13.84 -6.30 -13.04
C GLY A 450 14.90 -5.74 -12.12
N LYS A 451 14.92 -4.40 -12.00
CA LYS A 451 15.69 -3.71 -10.97
C LYS A 451 14.73 -3.18 -9.93
N PHE A 452 14.87 -3.73 -8.74
CA PHE A 452 14.03 -3.46 -7.59
C PHE A 452 14.88 -2.76 -6.55
N ASP A 453 14.29 -1.84 -5.81
CA ASP A 453 14.99 -1.26 -4.68
C ASP A 453 14.78 -2.15 -3.44
N VAL A 454 15.87 -2.40 -2.71
CA VAL A 454 15.87 -3.15 -1.45
C VAL A 454 15.04 -2.43 -0.38
N SER A 455 14.99 -1.10 -0.48
CA SER A 455 14.28 -0.19 0.42
C SER A 455 12.90 0.20 -0.14
N HIS A 456 12.81 0.64 -1.39
CA HIS A 456 11.54 0.98 -2.02
C HIS A 456 10.93 -0.24 -2.73
N SER A 457 9.75 -0.69 -2.32
CA SER A 457 9.10 -1.86 -2.93
C SER A 457 8.49 -1.60 -4.32
N TYR A 458 8.98 -0.57 -5.04
CA TYR A 458 8.65 -0.31 -6.44
C TYR A 458 9.84 -0.72 -7.32
N PRO A 459 9.62 -1.33 -8.49
CA PRO A 459 10.65 -1.52 -9.48
C PRO A 459 11.06 -0.15 -10.01
N GLY A 460 12.31 0.24 -9.75
CA GLY A 460 12.91 1.43 -10.34
C GLY A 460 13.21 1.26 -11.83
N LYS A 461 13.28 0.00 -12.32
CA LYS A 461 13.31 -0.37 -13.75
C LYS A 461 12.72 -1.77 -13.93
N MET A 462 12.04 -2.04 -15.05
CA MET A 462 11.69 -3.40 -15.47
C MET A 462 12.23 -3.57 -16.88
N CYS A 463 13.04 -4.60 -17.09
CA CYS A 463 13.66 -4.88 -18.37
C CYS A 463 13.04 -6.17 -18.86
N SER A 464 12.25 -6.12 -19.93
CA SER A 464 11.65 -7.34 -20.47
C SER A 464 12.31 -7.73 -21.80
N ILE A 465 12.94 -8.91 -21.76
CA ILE A 465 13.05 -9.89 -22.86
C ILE A 465 14.26 -9.80 -23.82
N ARG A 466 15.08 -10.86 -23.87
CA ARG A 466 15.22 -11.89 -24.94
C ARG A 466 15.68 -13.19 -24.34
#